data_AF-A0A087TDV7-F1
#
_entry.id   AF-A0A087TDV7-F1
#
_cell.length_a   1.000
_cell.length_b   1.000
_cell.length_c   1.000
_cell.angle_alpha   90.00
_cell.angle_beta   90.00
_cell.angle_gamma   90.00
#
_symmetry.space_group_name_H-M   'P 1'
#
loop_
_entity.id
_entity.type
_entity.pdbx_description
1 polymer ?
#
loop_
_entity_poly.entity_id
_entity_poly.type
_entity_poly.pdbx_seq_one_letter_code
_entity_poly.pdbx_strand_id
1 'polypeptide(L)'
;MQDGAPPHIARRVKDLLRASFGDDRVLSRHFRHAWPPRSPDLSPCDYWLWGYLKSQVYCDRPTSQGMLKDNIRRQCLTITPDMLCN
;
A
#
# COMPACT_ATOMS: atom_id res chain seq x y z
N MET A 1 5.28 3.04 2.21
CA MET A 1 4.60 3.20 3.51
C MET A 1 3.76 1.95 3.73
N GLN A 2 3.86 1.32 4.90
CA GLN A 2 3.12 0.10 5.24
C GLN A 2 2.38 0.33 6.55
N ASP A 3 1.26 -0.33 6.73
CA ASP A 3 0.47 -0.25 7.96
C ASP A 3 1.11 -1.05 9.12
N GLY A 4 0.52 -0.94 10.30
CA GLY A 4 0.97 -1.62 11.51
C GLY A 4 0.52 -3.08 11.65
N ALA A 5 0.15 -3.77 10.56
CA ALA A 5 -0.33 -5.15 10.62
C ALA A 5 0.72 -6.11 11.24
N PRO A 6 0.32 -7.18 11.95
CA PRO A 6 1.25 -8.07 12.65
C PRO A 6 2.44 -8.59 11.82
N PRO A 7 2.27 -8.97 10.53
CA PRO A 7 3.39 -9.36 9.68
C PRO A 7 4.40 -8.22 9.42
N HIS A 8 3.95 -6.97 9.34
CA HIS A 8 4.78 -5.80 9.04
C HIS A 8 5.57 -5.29 10.25
N ILE A 9 5.15 -5.65 11.47
CA ILE A 9 5.84 -5.27 12.72
C ILE A 9 6.66 -6.41 13.33
N ALA A 10 6.77 -7.54 12.64
CA ALA A 10 7.56 -8.69 13.08
C ALA A 10 9.04 -8.30 13.26
N ARG A 11 9.72 -8.91 14.25
CA ARG A 11 11.11 -8.55 14.58
C ARG A 11 12.03 -8.59 13.36
N ARG A 12 11.97 -9.67 12.56
CA ARG A 12 12.80 -9.82 11.35
C ARG A 12 12.57 -8.71 10.33
N VAL A 13 11.33 -8.26 10.18
CA VAL A 13 10.98 -7.15 9.27
C VAL A 13 11.56 -5.84 9.81
N LYS A 14 11.42 -5.58 11.11
CA LYS A 14 12.00 -4.38 11.74
C LYS A 14 13.53 -4.35 11.62
N ASP A 15 14.19 -5.48 11.84
CA ASP A 15 15.65 -5.58 11.72
C ASP A 15 16.10 -5.30 10.27
N LEU A 16 15.38 -5.83 9.28
CA LEU A 16 15.62 -5.52 7.87
C LEU A 16 15.42 -4.03 7.57
N LEU A 17 14.32 -3.43 8.04
CA LEU A 17 14.02 -2.02 7.83
C LEU A 17 15.07 -1.10 8.46
N ARG A 18 15.56 -1.45 9.66
CA ARG A 18 16.67 -0.73 10.30
C ARG A 18 17.96 -0.82 9.49
N ALA A 19 18.30 -2.01 9.00
CA ALA A 19 19.49 -2.19 8.19
C ALA A 19 19.43 -1.42 6.85
N SER A 20 18.25 -1.36 6.22
CA SER A 20 18.10 -0.68 4.92
C SER A 20 17.92 0.83 5.04
N PHE A 21 17.21 1.31 6.06
CA PHE A 21 16.74 2.70 6.13
C PHE A 21 17.15 3.44 7.41
N GLY A 22 17.59 2.74 8.45
CA GLY A 22 17.84 3.31 9.77
C GLY A 22 16.56 3.62 10.54
N ASP A 23 16.71 4.17 11.76
CA ASP A 23 15.57 4.41 12.66
C ASP A 23 14.76 5.68 12.33
N ASP A 24 15.36 6.63 11.61
CA ASP A 24 14.78 7.96 11.33
C ASP A 24 13.92 8.02 10.06
N ARG A 25 14.11 7.08 9.12
CA ARG A 25 13.41 7.08 7.82
C ARG A 25 12.25 6.10 7.76
N VAL A 26 11.94 5.43 8.87
CA VAL A 26 10.91 4.40 8.93
C VAL A 26 9.78 4.85 9.85
N LEU A 27 8.58 4.94 9.27
CA LEU A 27 7.34 5.11 10.02
C LEU A 27 6.79 3.73 10.40
N SER A 28 7.02 3.28 11.63
CA SER A 28 6.53 1.98 12.11
C SER A 28 6.51 1.91 13.63
N ARG A 29 5.80 0.93 14.19
CA ARG A 29 5.72 0.75 15.65
C ARG A 29 7.10 0.36 16.21
N HIS A 30 7.53 1.05 17.28
CA HIS A 30 8.85 0.89 17.90
C HIS A 30 10.04 1.38 17.05
N PHE A 31 9.77 2.29 16.10
CA PHE A 31 10.77 3.17 15.48
C PHE A 31 10.65 4.57 16.06
N ARG A 32 11.59 5.47 15.73
CA ARG A 32 11.58 6.87 16.21
C ARG A 32 10.31 7.59 15.82
N HIS A 33 9.83 7.37 14.60
CA HIS A 33 8.57 7.92 14.12
C HIS A 33 7.51 6.81 14.12
N ALA A 34 6.65 6.81 15.15
CA ALA A 34 5.62 5.79 15.30
C ALA A 34 4.44 6.05 14.36
N TRP A 35 3.99 5.00 13.67
CA TRP A 35 2.75 5.05 12.88
C TRP A 35 1.53 5.05 13.81
N PRO A 36 0.58 6.00 13.65
CA PRO A 36 -0.61 6.03 14.48
C PRO A 36 -1.52 4.82 14.21
N PRO A 37 -2.16 4.26 15.24
CA PRO A 37 -3.05 3.12 15.08
C PRO A 37 -4.32 3.54 14.32
N ARG A 38 -4.80 2.66 13.42
CA ARG A 38 -6.06 2.84 12.66
C ARG A 38 -6.08 4.09 11.77
N SER A 39 -4.96 4.37 11.11
CA SER A 39 -4.83 5.49 10.17
C SER A 39 -4.68 5.03 8.70
N PRO A 40 -5.72 4.47 8.08
CA PRO A 40 -5.71 4.13 6.65
C PRO A 40 -5.67 5.39 5.77
N ASP A 41 -6.13 6.52 6.28
CA ASP A 41 -6.09 7.85 5.66
C ASP A 41 -4.67 8.35 5.39
N LEU A 42 -3.68 7.86 6.14
CA LEU A 42 -2.28 8.26 5.95
C LEU A 42 -1.56 7.47 4.85
N SER A 43 -2.18 6.41 4.34
CA SER A 43 -1.64 5.53 3.31
C SER A 43 -2.25 5.91 1.95
N PRO A 44 -1.48 6.43 0.97
CA PRO A 44 -2.03 6.75 -0.36
C PRO A 44 -2.69 5.54 -1.04
N CYS A 45 -2.21 4.34 -0.71
CA CYS A 45 -2.79 3.09 -1.19
C CYS A 45 -4.21 2.89 -0.66
N ASP A 46 -4.41 3.05 0.65
CA ASP A 46 -5.70 2.83 1.31
C ASP A 46 -6.66 4.01 1.15
N TYR A 47 -6.14 5.24 1.13
CA TYR A 47 -6.91 6.46 0.92
C TYR A 47 -7.48 6.55 -0.50
N TRP A 48 -6.69 6.23 -1.52
CA TRP A 48 -7.06 6.48 -2.90
C TRP A 48 -6.94 5.25 -3.82
N LEU A 49 -5.75 4.64 -3.90
CA LEU A 49 -5.43 3.66 -4.93
C LEU A 49 -6.38 2.46 -4.96
N TRP A 50 -6.62 1.83 -3.80
CA TRP A 50 -7.43 0.62 -3.75
C TRP A 50 -8.91 0.89 -4.07
N GLY A 51 -9.44 2.03 -3.64
CA GLY A 51 -10.79 2.46 -3.99
C GLY A 51 -10.93 2.73 -5.49
N TYR A 52 -9.99 3.49 -6.05
CA TYR A 52 -9.93 3.78 -7.48
C TYR A 52 -9.81 2.51 -8.32
N LEU A 53 -8.80 1.68 -8.06
CA LEU A 53 -8.58 0.44 -8.81
C LEU A 53 -9.77 -0.50 -8.71
N LYS A 54 -10.39 -0.64 -7.53
CA LYS A 54 -11.60 -1.47 -7.39
C LYS A 54 -12.72 -0.97 -8.30
N SER A 55 -12.95 0.33 -8.40
CA SER A 55 -13.98 0.87 -9.31
C SER A 55 -13.71 0.52 -10.78
N GLN A 56 -12.45 0.58 -11.22
CA GLN A 56 -12.08 0.35 -12.62
C GLN A 56 -11.97 -1.14 -12.99
N VAL A 57 -11.38 -1.94 -12.11
CA VAL A 57 -11.10 -3.37 -12.35
C VAL A 57 -12.39 -4.18 -12.44
N TYR A 58 -13.42 -3.81 -11.68
CA TYR A 58 -14.70 -4.52 -11.64
C TYR A 58 -15.71 -4.05 -12.70
N CYS A 59 -15.44 -2.97 -13.45
CA CYS A 59 -16.24 -2.59 -14.62
C CYS A 59 -16.35 -3.74 -15.64
N ASP A 60 -15.25 -4.46 -15.85
CA ASP A 60 -15.15 -5.58 -16.80
C ASP A 60 -15.74 -6.91 -16.25
N ARG A 61 -16.27 -6.92 -15.02
CA ARG A 61 -16.86 -8.09 -14.33
C ARG A 61 -16.01 -9.37 -14.45
N PRO A 62 -14.76 -9.36 -13.96
CA PRO A 62 -13.88 -10.51 -14.07
C PRO A 62 -14.50 -11.74 -13.38
N THR A 63 -14.60 -12.86 -14.10
CA THR A 63 -15.16 -14.13 -13.61
C THR A 63 -14.10 -15.15 -13.23
N SER A 64 -12.81 -14.81 -13.43
CA SER A 64 -11.68 -15.65 -13.07
C SER A 64 -10.56 -14.84 -12.43
N GLN A 65 -9.69 -15.54 -11.69
CA GLN A 65 -8.51 -14.92 -11.10
C GLN A 65 -7.53 -14.39 -12.16
N GLY A 66 -7.45 -15.04 -13.33
CA GLY A 66 -6.61 -14.59 -14.44
C GLY A 66 -7.07 -13.24 -14.97
N MET A 67 -8.37 -13.13 -15.29
CA MET A 67 -8.98 -11.87 -15.73
C MET A 67 -8.80 -10.77 -14.68
N LEU A 68 -9.00 -11.09 -13.40
CA LEU A 68 -8.82 -10.11 -12.33
C LEU A 68 -7.38 -9.57 -12.30
N LYS A 69 -6.37 -10.45 -12.38
CA LYS A 69 -4.94 -10.05 -12.41
C LYS A 69 -4.62 -9.19 -13.63
N ASP A 70 -5.16 -9.54 -14.80
CA ASP A 70 -4.90 -8.79 -16.04
C ASP A 70 -5.60 -7.44 -16.04
N ASN A 71 -6.82 -7.36 -15.51
CA ASN A 71 -7.51 -6.09 -15.28
C ASN A 71 -6.73 -5.18 -14.34
N ILE A 72 -6.25 -5.72 -13.20
CA ILE A 72 -5.43 -4.95 -12.25
C ILE A 72 -4.19 -4.39 -12.95
N ARG A 73 -3.43 -5.23 -13.69
CA ARG A 73 -2.24 -4.78 -14.43
C ARG A 73 -2.57 -3.68 -15.42
N ARG A 74 -3.63 -3.85 -16.21
CA ARG A 74 -4.05 -2.87 -17.21
C ARG A 74 -4.42 -1.54 -16.58
N GLN A 75 -5.22 -1.56 -15.51
CA GLN A 75 -5.65 -0.33 -14.84
C GLN A 75 -4.51 0.35 -14.07
N CYS A 76 -3.53 -0.41 -13.56
CA CYS A 76 -2.33 0.21 -13.00
C CYS A 76 -1.52 1.00 -14.05
N LEU A 77 -1.49 0.55 -15.31
CA LEU A 77 -0.78 1.23 -16.40
C LEU A 77 -1.47 2.53 -16.86
N THR A 78 -2.74 2.73 -16.51
CA THR A 78 -3.48 3.96 -16.85
C THR A 78 -3.36 5.04 -15.79
N ILE A 79 -2.81 4.73 -14.61
CA ILE A 79 -2.59 5.70 -13.54
C ILE A 79 -1.43 6.62 -13.93
N THR A 80 -1.72 7.91 -14.08
CA THR A 80 -0.70 8.92 -14.34
C THR A 80 -0.11 9.47 -13.03
N PRO A 81 1.09 10.07 -13.07
CA PRO A 81 1.67 10.73 -11.90
C PRO A 81 0.75 11.82 -11.30
N ASP A 82 0.04 12.57 -12.14
CA ASP A 82 -0.90 13.62 -11.68
C ASP A 82 -2.02 13.05 -10.81
N MET A 83 -2.47 11.83 -11.08
CA MET A 83 -3.49 11.17 -10.27
C MET A 83 -2.99 10.80 -8.86
N LEU A 84 -1.67 10.65 -8.70
CA LEU A 84 -1.01 10.33 -7.43
C LEU A 84 -0.64 11.59 -6.63
N CYS A 85 -0.75 12.78 -7.21
CA CYS A 85 -0.46 14.06 -6.56
C CYS A 85 -1.68 14.69 -5.85
N ASN A 86 -2.79 13.97 -5.77
CA ASN A 86 -4.00 14.41 -5.05
C ASN A 86 -3.83 14.41 -3.54
#